data_AF-A0A537REF8-F1
#
_entry.id   AF-A0A537REF8-F1
#
_cell.length_a   1.000
_cell.length_b   1.000
_cell.length_c   1.000
_cell.angle_alpha   90.00
_cell.angle_beta   90.00
_cell.angle_gamma   90.00
#
_symmetry.space_group_name_H-M   'P 1'
#
loop_
_entity.id
_entity.type
_entity.pdbx_description
1 polymer ?
#
loop_
_entity_poly.entity_id
_entity_poly.type
_entity_poly.pdbx_seq_one_letter_code
_entity_poly.pdbx_strand_id
1 'polypeptide(L)'
;MTGSLIPRTRLFGNPARAQGQISPDGRWLSWLAPEDGVLNIWVAPTGNIGAGRVITGDRKRGIRFHAWANSSAHVLYLQDEGGTEDWHIYAVPVEGGPARDLTPLPGVNARIQELSLDQPDVMAVALNDRDKAWHDVYRIDIRTGERELLYENRKELAEIVLDRQLRP
;
A
#
# COMPACT_ATOMS: atom_id res chain seq x y z
N MET A 1 14.06 18.13 42.47
CA MET A 1 12.88 18.33 41.60
C MET A 1 12.63 17.04 40.85
N THR A 2 11.54 16.32 41.14
CA THR A 2 11.09 15.20 40.32
C THR A 2 10.37 15.79 39.10
N GLY A 3 10.96 15.64 37.92
CA GLY A 3 10.34 16.09 36.67
C GLY A 3 9.03 15.33 36.42
N SER A 4 8.03 16.01 35.85
CA SER A 4 6.77 15.37 35.46
C SER A 4 7.02 14.27 34.42
N LEU A 5 6.44 13.09 34.62
CA LEU A 5 6.62 11.95 33.72
C LEU A 5 5.79 12.15 32.44
N ILE A 6 6.36 11.83 31.28
CA ILE A 6 5.64 11.81 30.01
C ILE A 6 4.61 10.67 30.04
N PRO A 7 3.31 10.92 29.78
CA PRO A 7 2.31 9.86 29.73
C PRO A 7 2.68 8.82 28.67
N ARG A 8 2.58 7.52 29.02
CA ARG A 8 2.85 6.41 28.09
C ARG A 8 2.04 6.52 26.78
N THR A 9 0.83 7.04 26.85
CA THR A 9 -0.04 7.27 25.68
C THR A 9 0.55 8.26 24.68
N ARG A 10 1.42 9.19 25.10
CA ARG A 10 2.16 10.08 24.20
C ARG A 10 3.32 9.40 23.49
N LEU A 11 3.82 8.27 24.03
CA LEU A 11 4.96 7.53 23.50
C LEU A 11 4.55 6.29 22.69
N PHE A 12 3.46 5.62 23.11
CA PHE A 12 3.02 4.32 22.57
C PHE A 12 1.64 4.36 21.91
N GLY A 13 0.98 5.52 21.90
CA GLY A 13 -0.28 5.71 21.18
C GLY A 13 -0.05 5.88 19.67
N ASN A 14 -1.14 5.91 18.92
CA ASN A 14 -1.05 6.21 17.50
C ASN A 14 -0.48 7.62 17.27
N PRO A 15 0.29 7.82 16.19
CA PRO A 15 0.71 9.15 15.77
C PRO A 15 -0.52 9.99 15.40
N ALA A 16 -0.41 11.32 15.57
CA ALA A 16 -1.43 12.24 15.06
C ALA A 16 -1.51 12.18 13.54
N ARG A 17 -0.35 12.15 12.87
CA ARG A 17 -0.17 11.90 11.43
C ARG A 17 1.18 11.22 11.22
N ALA A 18 1.25 10.28 10.30
CA ALA A 18 2.49 9.62 9.90
C ALA A 18 2.52 9.37 8.39
N GLN A 19 3.70 9.06 7.86
CA GLN A 19 3.88 8.58 6.49
C GLN A 19 3.22 9.52 5.45
N GLY A 20 3.50 10.81 5.56
CA GLY A 20 2.96 11.83 4.66
C GLY A 20 3.54 11.68 3.24
N GLN A 21 2.68 11.75 2.22
CA GLN A 21 3.08 11.67 0.82
C GLN A 21 2.32 12.70 -0.03
N ILE A 22 2.89 13.01 -1.20
CA ILE A 22 2.26 13.83 -2.25
C ILE A 22 1.99 12.92 -3.45
N SER A 23 0.83 13.06 -4.09
CA SER A 23 0.52 12.33 -5.33
C SER A 23 1.48 12.74 -6.46
N PRO A 24 1.75 11.85 -7.44
CA PRO A 24 2.62 12.16 -8.57
C PRO A 24 2.25 13.44 -9.34
N ASP A 25 0.95 13.74 -9.45
CA ASP A 25 0.44 14.97 -10.09
C ASP A 25 0.45 16.21 -9.17
N GLY A 26 0.88 16.07 -7.92
CA GLY A 26 0.95 17.14 -6.92
C GLY A 26 -0.39 17.63 -6.38
N ARG A 27 -1.52 17.05 -6.80
CA ARG A 27 -2.86 17.54 -6.44
C ARG A 27 -3.31 17.11 -5.05
N TRP A 28 -2.77 16.00 -4.55
CA TRP A 28 -3.21 15.38 -3.30
C TRP A 28 -2.06 15.19 -2.31
N LEU A 29 -2.38 15.39 -1.04
CA LEU A 29 -1.61 14.92 0.11
C LEU A 29 -2.29 13.67 0.67
N SER A 30 -1.51 12.68 1.08
CA SER A 30 -1.99 11.55 1.88
C SER A 30 -1.16 11.37 3.15
N TRP A 31 -1.78 10.79 4.18
CA TRP A 31 -1.10 10.43 5.43
C TRP A 31 -1.86 9.32 6.15
N LEU A 32 -1.19 8.65 7.09
CA LEU A 32 -1.82 7.76 8.05
C LEU A 32 -2.24 8.56 9.29
N ALA A 33 -3.50 8.44 9.69
CA ALA A 33 -4.01 8.96 10.94
C ALA A 33 -5.15 8.08 11.49
N PRO A 34 -5.41 8.12 12.81
CA PRO A 34 -6.48 7.33 13.40
C PRO A 34 -7.86 7.78 12.93
N GLU A 35 -8.67 6.83 12.51
CA GLU A 35 -10.14 6.92 12.46
C GLU A 35 -10.66 5.94 13.51
N ASP A 36 -11.43 6.40 14.49
CA ASP A 36 -11.89 5.61 15.65
C ASP A 36 -10.76 4.83 16.37
N GLY A 37 -9.56 5.44 16.45
CA GLY A 37 -8.41 4.83 17.11
C GLY A 37 -7.65 3.79 16.28
N VAL A 38 -8.04 3.55 15.02
CA VAL A 38 -7.35 2.64 14.09
C VAL A 38 -6.74 3.43 12.94
N LEU A 39 -5.45 3.21 12.63
CA LEU A 39 -4.78 3.93 11.55
C LEU A 39 -5.40 3.62 10.20
N ASN A 40 -5.83 4.68 9.51
CA ASN A 40 -6.39 4.65 8.18
C ASN A 40 -5.69 5.68 7.29
N ILE A 41 -5.92 5.57 5.98
CA ILE A 41 -5.38 6.51 5.00
C ILE A 41 -6.33 7.69 4.89
N TRP A 42 -5.77 8.87 5.05
CA TRP A 42 -6.43 10.15 4.83
C TRP A 42 -5.87 10.82 3.59
N VAL A 43 -6.70 11.56 2.88
CA VAL A 43 -6.31 12.38 1.73
C VAL A 43 -6.90 13.77 1.80
N ALA A 44 -6.19 14.76 1.29
CA ALA A 44 -6.64 16.14 1.11
C ALA A 44 -6.04 16.76 -0.16
N PRO A 45 -6.65 17.80 -0.74
CA PRO A 45 -5.97 18.64 -1.72
C PRO A 45 -4.70 19.26 -1.12
N THR A 46 -3.61 19.33 -1.89
CA THR A 46 -2.31 19.82 -1.40
C THR A 46 -2.37 21.25 -0.83
N GLY A 47 -3.24 22.10 -1.39
CA GLY A 47 -3.47 23.47 -0.91
C GLY A 47 -4.44 23.61 0.26
N ASN A 48 -5.09 22.52 0.71
CA ASN A 48 -6.07 22.57 1.79
C ASN A 48 -6.10 21.27 2.60
N ILE A 49 -5.07 21.08 3.44
CA ILE A 49 -4.95 19.92 4.33
C ILE A 49 -6.13 19.79 5.32
N GLY A 50 -6.83 20.90 5.61
CA GLY A 50 -8.01 20.94 6.48
C GLY A 50 -9.23 20.25 5.87
N ALA A 51 -9.28 20.09 4.54
CA ALA A 51 -10.30 19.32 3.83
C ALA A 51 -10.02 17.81 3.80
N GLY A 52 -9.20 17.32 4.74
CA GLY A 52 -8.83 15.91 4.82
C GLY A 52 -10.02 15.00 5.07
N ARG A 53 -10.07 13.88 4.33
CA ARG A 53 -11.04 12.80 4.53
C ARG A 53 -10.36 11.45 4.57
N VAL A 54 -10.92 10.55 5.36
CA VAL A 54 -10.52 9.14 5.38
C VAL A 54 -11.00 8.44 4.09
N ILE A 55 -10.17 7.58 3.50
CA ILE A 55 -10.53 6.79 2.30
C ILE A 55 -10.53 5.29 2.54
N THR A 56 -10.01 4.83 3.68
CA THR A 56 -10.04 3.43 4.08
C THR A 56 -10.89 3.21 5.32
N GLY A 57 -11.33 1.96 5.50
CA GLY A 57 -12.24 1.57 6.57
C GLY A 57 -11.68 0.47 7.47
N ASP A 58 -10.37 0.39 7.70
CA ASP A 58 -9.83 -0.65 8.58
C ASP A 58 -10.29 -0.42 10.03
N ARG A 59 -10.68 -1.51 10.69
CA ARG A 59 -11.14 -1.56 12.09
C ARG A 59 -10.35 -2.56 12.92
N LYS A 60 -9.33 -3.19 12.34
CA LYS A 60 -8.50 -4.21 12.98
C LYS A 60 -7.13 -3.65 13.36
N ARG A 61 -6.11 -3.89 12.54
CA ARG A 61 -4.68 -3.72 12.91
C ARG A 61 -4.13 -2.32 12.64
N GLY A 62 -4.79 -1.55 11.78
CA GLY A 62 -4.34 -0.29 11.23
C GLY A 62 -3.39 -0.47 10.05
N ILE A 63 -3.58 0.35 9.02
CA ILE A 63 -2.70 0.40 7.85
C ILE A 63 -1.37 1.05 8.27
N ARG A 64 -0.25 0.48 7.80
CA ARG A 64 1.11 0.93 8.16
C ARG A 64 1.91 1.45 6.97
N PHE A 65 1.60 0.95 5.78
CA PHE A 65 2.28 1.31 4.54
C PHE A 65 1.25 1.62 3.46
N HIS A 66 1.47 2.73 2.77
CA HIS A 66 0.72 3.12 1.57
C HIS A 66 1.67 3.72 0.55
N ALA A 67 1.24 3.79 -0.70
CA ALA A 67 1.96 4.40 -1.81
C ALA A 67 0.95 4.96 -2.81
N TRP A 68 1.37 5.92 -3.63
CA TRP A 68 0.55 6.39 -4.74
C TRP A 68 0.80 5.54 -5.99
N ALA A 69 -0.27 5.16 -6.70
CA ALA A 69 -0.12 4.76 -8.10
C ALA A 69 0.39 5.96 -8.91
N ASN A 70 1.21 5.71 -9.94
CA ASN A 70 1.76 6.80 -10.77
C ASN A 70 0.69 7.60 -11.50
N SER A 71 -0.50 7.03 -11.71
CA SER A 71 -1.66 7.73 -12.28
C SER A 71 -2.30 8.75 -11.33
N SER A 72 -1.89 8.80 -10.05
CA SER A 72 -2.51 9.61 -8.99
C SER A 72 -3.99 9.29 -8.70
N ALA A 73 -4.58 8.30 -9.39
CA ALA A 73 -5.99 7.95 -9.25
C ALA A 73 -6.26 7.00 -8.07
N HIS A 74 -5.24 6.26 -7.61
CA HIS A 74 -5.35 5.27 -6.55
C HIS A 74 -4.24 5.44 -5.51
N VAL A 75 -4.60 5.16 -4.25
CA VAL A 75 -3.64 4.88 -3.19
C VAL A 75 -3.57 3.38 -3.00
N LEU A 76 -2.36 2.83 -3.03
CA LEU A 76 -2.06 1.44 -2.75
C LEU A 76 -1.73 1.25 -1.28
N TYR A 77 -2.12 0.14 -0.67
CA TYR A 77 -1.74 -0.19 0.70
C TYR A 77 -1.60 -1.69 0.93
N LEU A 78 -0.81 -2.03 1.94
CA LEU A 78 -0.62 -3.40 2.39
C LEU A 78 -1.47 -3.67 3.62
N GLN A 79 -2.13 -4.82 3.64
CA GLN A 79 -2.87 -5.29 4.80
C GLN A 79 -2.75 -6.80 4.91
N ASP A 80 -2.56 -7.30 6.13
CA ASP A 80 -2.63 -8.71 6.47
C ASP A 80 -3.94 -9.00 7.25
N GLU A 81 -4.33 -10.27 7.33
CA GLU A 81 -5.39 -10.68 8.23
C GLU A 81 -4.80 -11.24 9.54
N GLY A 82 -5.01 -10.52 10.63
CA GLY A 82 -4.78 -11.06 11.98
C GLY A 82 -3.32 -11.37 12.32
N GLY A 83 -2.34 -10.82 11.59
CA GLY A 83 -0.92 -11.07 11.87
C GLY A 83 -0.36 -12.34 11.23
N THR A 84 -1.02 -12.91 10.22
CA THR A 84 -0.49 -14.09 9.50
C THR A 84 0.72 -13.75 8.62
N GLU A 85 1.01 -12.46 8.41
CA GLU A 85 2.02 -11.97 7.46
C GLU A 85 1.71 -12.31 5.99
N ASP A 86 0.49 -12.77 5.71
CA ASP A 86 -0.07 -12.91 4.37
C ASP A 86 -0.48 -11.52 3.87
N TRP A 87 0.51 -10.73 3.46
CA TRP A 87 0.29 -9.36 2.99
C TRP A 87 -0.41 -9.37 1.63
N HIS A 88 -1.56 -8.71 1.57
CA HIS A 88 -2.27 -8.43 0.34
C HIS A 88 -2.07 -6.97 -0.08
N ILE A 89 -2.08 -6.71 -1.38
CA ILE A 89 -2.02 -5.35 -1.93
C ILE A 89 -3.44 -4.91 -2.27
N TYR A 90 -3.86 -3.79 -1.71
CA TYR A 90 -5.14 -3.16 -2.01
C TYR A 90 -4.95 -1.85 -2.76
N ALA A 91 -5.91 -1.51 -3.61
CA ALA A 91 -6.03 -0.19 -4.22
C ALA A 91 -7.34 0.47 -3.82
N VAL A 92 -7.27 1.72 -3.38
CA VAL A 92 -8.45 2.55 -3.08
C VAL A 92 -8.45 3.79 -3.98
N PRO A 93 -9.57 4.13 -4.65
CA PRO A 93 -9.66 5.35 -5.45
C PRO A 93 -9.46 6.59 -4.59
N VAL A 94 -8.67 7.55 -5.07
CA VAL A 94 -8.41 8.81 -4.34
C VAL A 94 -9.71 9.57 -4.09
N GLU A 95 -10.62 9.59 -5.07
CA GLU A 95 -11.93 10.26 -4.99
C GLU A 95 -12.90 9.58 -4.00
N GLY A 96 -12.52 8.43 -3.44
CA GLY A 96 -13.36 7.61 -2.57
C GLY A 96 -14.07 6.49 -3.32
N GLY A 97 -14.51 5.49 -2.57
CA GLY A 97 -15.08 4.25 -3.11
C GLY A 97 -14.55 3.03 -2.38
N PRO A 98 -15.04 1.82 -2.73
CA PRO A 98 -14.53 0.60 -2.13
C PRO A 98 -13.07 0.35 -2.55
N ALA A 99 -12.27 -0.14 -1.61
CA ALA A 99 -10.96 -0.68 -1.93
C ALA A 99 -11.10 -2.02 -2.67
N ARG A 100 -10.19 -2.28 -3.61
CA ARG A 100 -10.06 -3.56 -4.32
C ARG A 100 -8.84 -4.29 -3.79
N ASP A 101 -9.00 -5.56 -3.47
CA ASP A 101 -7.86 -6.47 -3.29
C ASP A 101 -7.29 -6.84 -4.66
N LEU A 102 -6.03 -6.49 -4.90
CA LEU A 102 -5.30 -6.77 -6.14
C LEU A 102 -4.60 -8.13 -6.11
N THR A 103 -4.59 -8.81 -4.96
CA THR A 103 -4.03 -10.13 -4.76
C THR A 103 -4.97 -11.04 -3.96
N PRO A 104 -6.22 -11.27 -4.41
CA PRO A 104 -7.27 -11.94 -3.63
C PRO A 104 -7.08 -13.47 -3.62
N LEU A 105 -5.96 -13.94 -3.09
CA LEU A 105 -5.60 -15.35 -3.02
C LEU A 105 -5.30 -15.73 -1.57
N PRO A 106 -5.77 -16.89 -1.08
CA PRO A 106 -5.55 -17.27 0.31
C PRO A 106 -4.09 -17.66 0.58
N GLY A 107 -3.58 -17.20 1.74
CA GLY A 107 -2.26 -17.58 2.26
C GLY A 107 -1.09 -17.09 1.42
N VAL A 108 -1.26 -16.02 0.64
CA VAL A 108 -0.20 -15.45 -0.20
C VAL A 108 0.46 -14.26 0.49
N ASN A 109 1.72 -14.05 0.16
CA ASN A 109 2.50 -12.89 0.51
C ASN A 109 2.80 -12.12 -0.77
N ALA A 110 2.18 -10.95 -0.93
CA ALA A 110 2.39 -10.05 -2.05
C ALA A 110 3.31 -8.89 -1.65
N ARG A 111 4.16 -8.46 -2.59
CA ARG A 111 5.04 -7.28 -2.41
C ARG A 111 5.02 -6.44 -3.67
N ILE A 112 4.83 -5.13 -3.52
CA ILE A 112 5.01 -4.19 -4.62
C ILE A 112 6.51 -4.14 -4.93
N GLN A 113 6.87 -4.47 -6.17
CA GLN A 113 8.26 -4.49 -6.62
C GLN A 113 8.59 -3.21 -7.39
N GLU A 114 7.69 -2.78 -8.28
CA GLU A 114 7.87 -1.55 -9.06
C GLU A 114 6.50 -0.94 -9.41
N LEU A 115 6.44 0.39 -9.46
CA LEU A 115 5.29 1.14 -10.00
C LEU A 115 5.70 1.73 -11.34
N SER A 116 5.05 1.32 -12.42
CA SER A 116 5.50 1.72 -13.77
C SER A 116 5.33 3.22 -13.99
N LEU A 117 6.42 3.90 -14.35
CA LEU A 117 6.38 5.31 -14.75
C LEU A 117 5.89 5.50 -16.20
N ASP A 118 6.06 4.48 -17.05
CA ASP A 118 5.64 4.51 -18.46
C ASP A 118 4.18 4.08 -18.64
N GLN A 119 3.65 3.26 -17.71
CA GLN A 119 2.25 2.82 -17.66
C GLN A 119 1.67 3.14 -16.27
N PRO A 120 1.13 4.34 -16.03
CA PRO A 120 0.85 4.84 -14.68
C PRO A 120 -0.15 4.03 -13.84
N ASP A 121 -0.97 3.19 -14.48
CA ASP A 121 -1.94 2.28 -13.85
C ASP A 121 -1.43 0.85 -13.71
N VAL A 122 -0.12 0.62 -13.88
CA VAL A 122 0.49 -0.72 -13.87
C VAL A 122 1.55 -0.80 -12.80
N MET A 123 1.58 -1.94 -12.11
CA MET A 123 2.64 -2.29 -11.18
C MET A 123 3.19 -3.69 -11.45
N ALA A 124 4.43 -3.92 -11.04
CA ALA A 124 4.97 -5.25 -10.87
C ALA A 124 4.87 -5.68 -9.41
N VAL A 125 4.43 -6.92 -9.20
CA VAL A 125 4.23 -7.53 -7.89
C VAL A 125 4.97 -8.85 -7.82
N ALA A 126 5.78 -9.00 -6.78
CA ALA A 126 6.29 -10.29 -6.37
C ALA A 126 5.19 -11.03 -5.61
N LEU A 127 4.87 -12.26 -6.00
CA LEU A 127 3.82 -13.08 -5.38
C LEU A 127 4.21 -14.56 -5.28
N ASN A 128 3.99 -15.17 -4.11
CA ASN A 128 4.35 -16.57 -3.80
C ASN A 128 3.14 -17.53 -3.88
N ASP A 129 2.29 -17.35 -4.89
CA ASP A 129 1.07 -18.15 -5.06
C ASP A 129 1.35 -19.55 -5.64
N ARG A 130 2.35 -19.67 -6.52
CA ARG A 130 2.83 -20.96 -7.06
C ARG A 130 3.58 -21.79 -6.02
N ASP A 131 4.51 -21.16 -5.31
CA ASP A 131 5.39 -21.78 -4.31
C ASP A 131 5.57 -20.80 -3.15
N LYS A 132 5.34 -21.24 -1.90
CA LYS A 132 5.44 -20.35 -0.73
C LYS A 132 6.84 -19.83 -0.46
N ALA A 133 7.87 -20.55 -0.89
CA ALA A 133 9.26 -20.16 -0.70
C ALA A 133 9.73 -19.11 -1.73
N TRP A 134 9.11 -19.05 -2.91
CA TRP A 134 9.61 -18.29 -4.05
C TRP A 134 8.54 -17.42 -4.69
N HIS A 135 8.83 -16.13 -4.80
CA HIS A 135 7.97 -15.20 -5.51
C HIS A 135 8.23 -15.25 -7.01
N ASP A 136 7.17 -15.42 -7.78
CA ASP A 136 7.11 -15.10 -9.19
C ASP A 136 6.80 -13.60 -9.35
N VAL A 137 7.10 -13.03 -10.51
CA VAL A 137 6.83 -11.62 -10.81
C VAL A 137 5.64 -11.51 -11.74
N TYR A 138 4.66 -10.73 -11.33
CA TYR A 138 3.45 -10.47 -12.09
C TYR A 138 3.29 -8.98 -12.39
N ARG A 139 2.78 -8.68 -13.58
CA ARG A 139 2.22 -7.38 -13.94
C ARG A 139 0.77 -7.35 -13.47
N ILE A 140 0.37 -6.26 -12.83
CA ILE A 140 -1.03 -6.04 -12.41
C ILE A 140 -1.51 -4.67 -12.91
N ASP A 141 -2.67 -4.64 -13.57
CA ASP A 141 -3.42 -3.40 -13.81
C ASP A 141 -4.15 -3.00 -12.53
N ILE A 142 -3.81 -1.83 -11.99
CA ILE A 142 -4.29 -1.34 -10.69
C ILE A 142 -5.80 -1.07 -10.71
N ARG A 143 -6.37 -0.72 -11.87
CA ARG A 143 -7.78 -0.36 -12.00
C ARG A 143 -8.66 -1.60 -12.00
N THR A 144 -8.21 -2.64 -12.72
CA THR A 144 -9.01 -3.85 -12.96
C THR A 144 -8.65 -4.99 -12.01
N GLY A 145 -7.40 -5.06 -11.57
CA GLY A 145 -6.82 -6.22 -10.89
C GLY A 145 -6.41 -7.34 -11.85
N GLU A 146 -6.46 -7.11 -13.16
CA GLU A 146 -5.98 -8.09 -14.15
C GLU A 146 -4.49 -8.33 -13.96
N ARG A 147 -4.11 -9.61 -13.98
CA ARG A 147 -2.77 -10.08 -13.64
C ARG A 147 -2.18 -10.90 -14.79
N GLU A 148 -0.93 -10.61 -15.12
CA GLU A 148 -0.15 -11.31 -16.14
C GLU A 148 1.22 -11.71 -15.57
N LEU A 149 1.67 -12.92 -15.85
CA LEU A 149 2.98 -13.40 -15.40
C LEU A 149 4.09 -12.75 -16.25
N LEU A 150 5.04 -12.06 -15.60
CA LEU A 150 6.23 -11.51 -16.25
C LEU A 150 7.42 -12.46 -16.17
N TYR A 151 7.58 -13.12 -15.02
CA TYR A 151 8.69 -14.06 -14.80
C TYR A 151 8.34 -15.11 -13.76
N GLU A 152 8.57 -16.36 -14.12
CA GLU A 152 8.45 -17.50 -13.23
C GLU A 152 9.82 -17.85 -12.62
N ASN A 153 9.93 -17.74 -11.30
CA ASN A 153 11.17 -17.94 -10.58
C ASN A 153 11.46 -19.42 -10.31
N ARG A 154 11.89 -20.14 -11.35
CA ARG A 154 12.36 -21.54 -11.23
C ARG A 154 13.81 -21.68 -10.81
N LYS A 155 14.53 -20.56 -10.67
CA LYS A 155 15.96 -20.52 -10.32
C LYS A 155 16.20 -20.18 -8.86
N GLU A 156 15.13 -20.11 -8.05
CA GLU A 156 15.24 -19.87 -6.60
C GLU A 156 15.97 -18.55 -6.29
N LEU A 157 15.72 -17.53 -7.13
CA LEU A 157 16.33 -16.21 -6.95
C LEU A 157 15.67 -15.50 -5.78
N ALA A 158 16.48 -14.96 -4.88
CA ALA A 158 15.98 -14.15 -3.76
C ALA A 158 15.43 -12.79 -4.23
N GLU A 159 15.97 -12.25 -5.32
CA GLU A 159 15.58 -10.97 -5.91
C GLU A 159 15.62 -11.04 -7.43
N ILE A 160 14.68 -10.34 -8.06
CA ILE A 160 14.60 -10.11 -9.49
C ILE A 160 14.53 -8.59 -9.63
N VAL A 161 15.34 -8.00 -10.50
CA VAL A 161 15.31 -6.54 -10.72
C VAL A 161 14.70 -6.30 -12.08
N LEU A 162 13.76 -5.36 -12.15
CA LEU A 162 13.07 -5.03 -13.38
C LEU A 162 13.67 -3.78 -14.00
N ASP A 163 13.74 -3.75 -15.33
CA ASP A 163 13.98 -2.51 -16.05
C ASP A 163 12.73 -1.61 -16.05
N ARG A 164 12.85 -0.42 -16.64
CA ARG A 164 11.77 0.57 -16.70
C ARG A 164 10.52 0.06 -17.46
N GLN A 165 10.69 -0.93 -18.33
CA GLN A 165 9.62 -1.59 -19.07
C GLN A 165 9.06 -2.81 -18.33
N LEU A 166 9.41 -2.98 -17.06
CA LEU A 166 9.06 -4.12 -16.21
C LEU A 166 9.60 -5.47 -16.70
N ARG A 167 10.69 -5.46 -17.47
CA ARG A 167 11.33 -6.69 -17.93
C ARG A 167 12.37 -7.15 -16.90
N PRO A 168 12.39 -8.43 -16.53
CA PRO A 168 13.36 -9.01 -15.59
C PRO A 168 14.72 -9.32 -16.22
#